data_AF-A0A9P9XLG9-F1
#
_entry.id   AF-A0A9P9XLG9-F1
#
_cell.length_a   1.000
_cell.length_b   1.000
_cell.length_c   1.000
_cell.angle_alpha   90.00
_cell.angle_beta   90.00
_cell.angle_gamma   90.00
#
_symmetry.space_group_name_H-M   'P 1'
#
loop_
_entity.id
_entity.type
_entity.pdbx_description
1 polymer ?
#
loop_
_entity_poly.entity_id
_entity_poly.type
_entity_poly.pdbx_seq_one_letter_code
_entity_poly.pdbx_strand_id
1 'polypeptide(L)'
;MSWLTRNNIPAFWADPYWQLAWCHRTLEYHIMQIAKRTPRNLISDPDTKRHQKAVDSVTGRIVGYARWNLPASHAKSIGGAPAWPDAVVPSVSQEEEAEIQRVAVTAH
;
A
#
# COMPACT_ATOMS: atom_id res chain seq x y z
N MET A 1 4.88 -5.28 7.68
CA MET A 1 3.92 -4.41 6.96
C MET A 1 3.10 -3.42 7.82
N SER A 2 3.12 -3.44 9.17
CA SER A 2 2.19 -2.60 9.97
C SER A 2 2.50 -1.09 9.98
N TRP A 3 3.71 -0.67 9.62
CA TRP A 3 4.10 0.74 9.62
C TRP A 3 3.31 1.57 8.58
N LEU A 4 3.05 1.02 7.40
CA LEU A 4 2.43 1.77 6.31
C LEU A 4 0.99 2.21 6.65
N THR A 5 0.23 1.35 7.32
CA THR A 5 -1.14 1.68 7.73
C THR A 5 -1.15 2.56 8.97
N ARG A 6 -0.21 2.37 9.90
CA ARG A 6 0.00 3.28 11.03
C ARG A 6 0.44 4.68 10.60
N ASN A 7 1.02 4.83 9.43
CA ASN A 7 1.35 6.14 8.84
C ASN A 7 0.14 6.73 8.09
N ASN A 8 -0.42 5.99 7.13
CA ASN A 8 -1.38 6.56 6.18
C ASN A 8 -2.78 6.74 6.76
N ILE A 9 -3.24 5.84 7.63
CA ILE A 9 -4.62 5.88 8.12
C ILE A 9 -4.86 7.04 9.07
N PRO A 10 -3.97 7.37 10.03
CA PRO A 10 -4.11 8.60 10.81
C PRO A 10 -4.14 9.86 9.95
N ALA A 11 -3.38 9.91 8.85
CA ALA A 11 -3.41 11.04 7.92
C ALA A 11 -4.78 11.19 7.24
N PHE A 12 -5.38 10.10 6.78
CA PHE A 12 -6.76 10.14 6.25
C PHE A 12 -7.80 10.43 7.32
N TRP A 13 -7.57 9.94 8.54
CA TRP A 13 -8.47 10.18 9.68
C TRP A 13 -8.47 11.63 10.14
N ALA A 14 -7.46 12.44 9.78
CA ALA A 14 -7.47 13.87 10.02
C ALA A 14 -8.52 14.62 9.18
N ASP A 15 -9.02 14.02 8.09
CA ASP A 15 -10.11 14.57 7.29
C ASP A 15 -11.47 14.35 8.00
N PRO A 16 -12.21 15.42 8.35
CA PRO A 16 -13.51 15.31 9.00
C PRO A 16 -14.54 14.49 8.21
N TYR A 17 -14.51 14.52 6.87
CA TYR A 17 -15.43 13.74 6.06
C TYR A 17 -15.14 12.25 6.17
N TRP A 18 -13.87 11.88 6.30
CA TRP A 18 -13.48 10.49 6.55
C TRP A 18 -13.98 10.03 7.92
N GLN A 19 -13.85 10.86 8.96
CA GLN A 19 -14.36 10.52 10.30
C GLN A 19 -15.89 10.33 10.29
N LEU A 20 -16.62 11.19 9.59
CA LEU A 20 -18.09 11.09 9.48
C LEU A 20 -18.53 9.80 8.78
N ALA A 21 -17.84 9.39 7.72
CA ALA A 21 -18.14 8.14 7.01
C ALA A 21 -17.92 6.89 7.88
N TRP A 22 -17.05 6.98 8.89
CA TRP A 22 -16.62 5.87 9.73
C TRP A 22 -16.89 6.07 11.23
N CYS A 23 -17.86 6.93 11.57
CA CYS A 23 -18.15 7.37 12.93
C CYS A 23 -18.50 6.24 13.93
N HIS A 24 -18.86 5.06 13.43
CA HIS A 24 -19.18 3.86 14.21
C HIS A 24 -17.96 2.96 14.47
N ARG A 25 -16.75 3.40 14.12
CA ARG A 25 -15.48 2.70 14.28
C ARG A 25 -14.41 3.62 14.88
N THR A 26 -13.35 3.04 15.41
CA THR A 26 -12.18 3.78 15.91
C THR A 26 -11.06 3.83 14.88
N LEU A 27 -10.15 4.79 15.04
CA LEU A 27 -8.92 4.88 14.25
C LEU A 27 -8.09 3.59 14.35
N GLU A 28 -7.95 3.02 15.55
CA GLU A 28 -7.21 1.79 15.80
C GLU A 28 -7.83 0.60 15.06
N TYR A 29 -9.16 0.50 15.08
CA TYR A 29 -9.87 -0.53 14.32
C TYR A 29 -9.59 -0.40 12.82
N HIS A 30 -9.62 0.81 12.27
CA HIS A 30 -9.29 1.05 10.87
C HIS A 30 -7.85 0.72 10.51
N ILE A 31 -6.89 1.12 11.33
CA ILE A 31 -5.48 0.77 11.15
C ILE A 31 -5.34 -0.76 11.09
N MET A 32 -6.03 -1.49 11.98
CA MET A 32 -6.00 -2.96 12.02
C MET A 32 -6.65 -3.59 10.76
N GLN A 33 -7.84 -3.15 10.36
CA GLN A 33 -8.50 -3.73 9.17
C GLN A 33 -7.73 -3.44 7.89
N ILE A 34 -7.19 -2.23 7.75
CA ILE A 34 -6.42 -1.87 6.56
C ILE A 34 -5.06 -2.55 6.57
N ALA A 35 -4.47 -2.82 7.74
CA ALA A 35 -3.23 -3.60 7.85
C ALA A 35 -3.39 -5.02 7.27
N LYS A 36 -4.58 -5.64 7.44
CA LYS A 36 -4.89 -6.94 6.83
C LYS A 36 -4.98 -6.88 5.29
N ARG A 37 -5.51 -5.78 4.74
CA ARG A 37 -5.71 -5.61 3.27
C ARG A 37 -4.46 -5.12 2.55
N THR A 38 -3.58 -4.41 3.23
CA THR A 38 -2.44 -3.69 2.63
C THR A 38 -1.46 -4.62 1.89
N PRO A 39 -1.02 -5.77 2.46
CA PRO A 39 -0.13 -6.68 1.74
C PRO A 39 -0.70 -7.15 0.40
N ARG A 40 -1.98 -7.55 0.38
CA ARG A 40 -2.68 -7.95 -0.86
C ARG A 40 -2.68 -6.82 -1.89
N ASN A 41 -2.94 -5.59 -1.44
CA ASN A 41 -2.93 -4.43 -2.33
C ASN A 41 -1.54 -4.13 -2.92
N LEU A 42 -0.47 -4.36 -2.15
CA LEU A 42 0.91 -4.12 -2.58
C LEU A 42 1.37 -5.12 -3.66
N ILE A 43 1.01 -6.40 -3.51
CA ILE A 43 1.42 -7.44 -4.47
C ILE A 43 0.49 -7.53 -5.69
N SER A 44 -0.71 -6.92 -5.60
CA SER A 44 -1.69 -6.96 -6.69
C SER A 44 -1.29 -6.06 -7.86
N ASP A 45 -1.36 -6.58 -9.09
CA ASP A 45 -1.16 -5.82 -10.33
C ASP A 45 0.19 -5.07 -10.38
N PRO A 46 1.32 -5.80 -10.30
CA PRO A 46 2.65 -5.20 -10.35
C PRO A 46 2.97 -4.57 -11.72
N ASP A 47 2.22 -4.93 -12.77
CA ASP A 47 2.37 -4.33 -14.10
C ASP A 47 2.08 -2.82 -14.03
N THR A 48 0.96 -2.42 -13.43
CA THR A 48 0.52 -1.01 -13.44
C THR A 48 0.67 -0.28 -12.11
N LYS A 49 0.70 -0.99 -10.97
CA LYS A 49 0.79 -0.34 -9.66
C LYS A 49 2.22 -0.06 -9.23
N ARG A 50 2.41 1.10 -8.62
CA ARG A 50 3.69 1.53 -8.05
C ARG A 50 3.52 1.94 -6.61
N HIS A 51 4.49 1.55 -5.80
CA HIS A 51 4.52 1.77 -4.36
C HIS A 51 5.93 2.20 -3.98
N GLN A 52 6.07 3.41 -3.47
CA GLN A 52 7.36 3.93 -3.07
C GLN A 52 7.31 4.50 -1.67
N LYS A 53 8.30 4.11 -0.88
CA LYS A 53 8.56 4.66 0.45
C LYS A 53 9.66 5.72 0.32
N ALA A 54 9.37 6.95 0.69
CA ALA A 54 10.35 8.03 0.70
C ALA A 54 11.13 7.98 2.02
N VAL A 55 12.45 7.78 1.94
CA VAL A 55 13.35 7.74 3.09
C VAL A 55 14.33 8.89 2.98
N ASP A 56 14.47 9.66 4.05
CA ASP A 56 15.54 10.65 4.18
C ASP A 56 16.88 9.92 4.23
N SER A 57 17.76 10.21 3.27
CA SER A 57 19.05 9.55 3.11
C SER A 57 20.04 9.85 4.23
N VAL A 58 19.89 10.96 4.96
CA VAL A 58 20.78 11.36 6.05
C VAL A 58 20.35 10.70 7.36
N THR A 59 19.05 10.71 7.67
CA THR A 59 18.53 10.23 8.95
C THR A 59 17.99 8.80 8.92
N GLY A 60 17.78 8.23 7.73
CA GLY A 60 17.10 6.95 7.54
C GLY A 60 15.61 6.98 7.90
N ARG A 61 15.07 8.15 8.24
CA ARG A 61 13.66 8.30 8.62
C ARG A 61 12.78 8.18 7.39
N ILE A 62 11.64 7.53 7.57
CA ILE A 62 10.63 7.48 6.51
C ILE A 62 9.87 8.81 6.55
N VAL A 63 9.93 9.56 5.45
CA VAL A 63 9.34 10.90 5.32
C VAL A 63 8.06 10.90 4.49
N GLY A 64 7.74 9.78 3.85
CA GLY A 64 6.50 9.68 3.09
C GLY A 64 6.30 8.35 2.42
N TYR A 65 5.15 8.25 1.77
CA TYR A 65 4.77 7.12 0.96
C TYR A 65 3.90 7.60 -0.19
N ALA A 66 4.14 7.06 -1.37
CA ALA A 66 3.37 7.35 -2.55
C ALA A 66 2.94 6.05 -3.24
N ARG A 67 1.72 6.10 -3.79
CA ARG A 67 1.13 5.03 -4.59
C ARG A 67 0.64 5.63 -5.90
N TRP A 68 0.93 4.95 -7.00
CA TRP A 68 0.40 5.29 -8.31
C TRP A 68 -0.24 4.06 -8.97
N ASN A 69 -1.27 4.31 -9.79
CA ASN A 69 -1.73 3.34 -10.79
C ASN A 69 -1.43 3.97 -12.15
N LEU A 70 -0.50 3.38 -12.90
CA LEU A 70 -0.10 3.88 -14.20
C LEU A 70 -1.12 3.44 -15.26
N PRO A 71 -1.44 4.28 -16.27
CA PRO A 71 -2.13 3.81 -17.46
C PRO A 71 -1.35 2.66 -18.09
N ALA A 72 -2.02 1.63 -18.60
CA ALA A 72 -1.37 0.47 -19.20
C ALA A 72 -0.38 0.86 -20.33
N SER A 73 -0.70 1.91 -21.09
CA SER A 73 0.16 2.47 -22.14
C SER A 73 1.47 3.09 -21.63
N HIS A 74 1.59 3.36 -20.33
CA HIS A 74 2.75 3.98 -19.68
C HIS A 74 3.38 3.05 -18.61
N ALA A 75 2.83 1.85 -18.42
CA ALA A 75 3.29 0.90 -17.42
C ALA A 75 4.65 0.27 -17.78
N LYS A 76 4.99 0.25 -19.07
CA LYS A 76 6.23 -0.32 -19.63
C LYS A 76 6.93 0.72 -20.50
N SER A 77 8.25 0.68 -20.50
CA SER A 77 9.10 1.44 -21.43
C SER A 77 9.01 0.88 -22.84
N ILE A 78 9.57 1.61 -23.82
CA ILE A 78 9.64 1.19 -25.24
C ILE A 78 10.34 -0.18 -25.40
N GLY A 79 11.17 -0.61 -24.44
CA GLY A 79 11.81 -1.93 -24.40
C GLY A 79 11.07 -3.00 -23.59
N GLY A 80 9.83 -2.75 -23.15
CA GLY A 80 9.02 -3.71 -22.39
C GLY A 80 9.35 -3.80 -20.89
N ALA A 81 10.45 -3.19 -20.43
CA ALA A 81 10.78 -3.12 -19.01
C ALA A 81 9.77 -2.25 -18.23
N PRO A 82 9.43 -2.58 -16.97
CA PRO A 82 8.51 -1.78 -16.18
C PRO A 82 8.97 -0.33 -16.04
N ALA A 83 8.05 0.63 -16.21
CA ALA A 83 8.30 2.01 -15.82
C ALA A 83 8.48 2.08 -14.29
N TRP A 84 9.45 2.84 -13.80
CA TRP A 84 9.78 2.99 -12.37
C TRP A 84 10.02 1.66 -11.65
N PRO A 85 11.06 0.90 -12.04
CA PRO A 85 11.33 -0.42 -11.47
C PRO A 85 11.53 -0.38 -9.95
N ASP A 86 12.14 0.68 -9.41
CA ASP A 86 12.37 0.85 -7.96
C ASP A 86 11.07 1.01 -7.14
N ALA A 87 9.95 1.30 -7.80
CA ALA A 87 8.64 1.41 -7.19
C ALA A 87 7.74 0.19 -7.47
N VAL A 88 8.26 -0.85 -8.14
CA VAL A 88 7.56 -2.14 -8.28
C VAL A 88 7.76 -2.93 -6.99
N VAL A 89 6.68 -3.45 -6.42
CA VAL A 89 6.76 -4.31 -5.24
C VAL A 89 7.38 -5.65 -5.66
N PRO A 90 8.43 -6.14 -4.97
CA PRO A 90 8.99 -7.45 -5.25
C PRO A 90 7.94 -8.56 -5.15
N SER A 91 8.03 -9.56 -6.03
CA SER A 91 7.21 -10.77 -5.93
C SER A 91 7.51 -11.52 -4.64
N VAL A 92 6.46 -12.09 -4.03
CA VAL A 92 6.55 -12.95 -2.86
C VAL A 92 6.47 -14.42 -3.26
N SER A 93 6.76 -15.35 -2.34
CA SER A 93 6.57 -16.78 -2.60
C SER A 93 5.08 -17.13 -2.69
N GLN A 94 4.76 -18.30 -3.25
CA GLN A 94 3.38 -18.76 -3.36
C GLN A 94 2.74 -18.98 -1.98
N GLU A 95 3.51 -19.48 -1.01
CA GLU A 95 3.07 -19.66 0.37
C GLU A 95 2.78 -18.32 1.05
N GLU A 96 3.66 -17.33 0.85
CA GLU A 96 3.46 -15.97 1.38
C GLU A 96 2.26 -15.30 0.72
N GLU A 97 2.08 -15.45 -0.60
CA GLU A 97 0.89 -14.96 -1.29
C GLU A 97 -0.39 -15.60 -0.75
N ALA A 98 -0.41 -16.92 -0.57
CA ALA A 98 -1.57 -17.63 -0.01
C ALA A 98 -1.93 -17.14 1.40
N GLU A 99 -0.92 -16.91 2.25
CA GLU A 99 -1.13 -16.33 3.58
C GLU A 99 -1.66 -14.89 3.51
N ILE A 100 -1.11 -14.06 2.62
CA ILE A 100 -1.57 -12.70 2.37
C ILE A 100 -3.06 -12.70 1.97
N GLN A 101 -3.46 -13.59 1.07
CA GLN A 101 -4.86 -13.72 0.67
C GLN A 101 -5.75 -14.18 1.83
N ARG A 102 -5.30 -15.21 2.58
CA ARG A 102 -6.03 -15.74 3.74
C ARG A 102 -6.25 -14.67 4.81
N VAL A 103 -5.26 -13.84 5.11
CA VAL A 103 -5.41 -12.75 6.09
C VAL A 103 -6.32 -11.64 5.54
N ALA A 104 -6.17 -11.28 4.26
CA ALA A 104 -6.92 -10.19 3.66
C ALA A 104 -8.44 -10.43 3.64
N VAL A 105 -8.91 -11.68 3.47
CA VAL A 105 -10.34 -12.01 3.51
C VAL A 105 -10.95 -11.88 4.91
N THR A 106 -10.15 -11.87 5.97
CA THR A 106 -10.62 -11.62 7.35
C THR A 106 -10.80 -10.14 7.68
N ALA A 107 -10.58 -9.25 6.71
CA ALA A 107 -10.75 -7.82 6.90
C ALA A 107 -12.23 -7.42 6.69
N HIS A 108 -12.82 -6.80 7.70
CA HIS A 108 -14.22 -6.36 7.70
C HIS A 108 -14.33 -4.90 7.25
#